data_AF-A0A5J5KUR7-F1
#
_entry.id   AF-A0A5J5KUR7-F1
#
_cell.length_a   1.000
_cell.length_b   1.000
_cell.length_c   1.000
_cell.angle_alpha   90.00
_cell.angle_beta   90.00
_cell.angle_gamma   90.00
#
_symmetry.space_group_name_H-M   'P 1'
#
loop_
_entity.id
_entity.type
_entity.pdbx_description
1 polymer ?
#
loop_
_entity_poly.entity_id
_entity_poly.type
_entity_poly.pdbx_seq_one_letter_code
_entity_poly.pdbx_strand_id
1 'polypeptide(L)'
;MPYEIVPAVPGDGPSLHALAAVTFHDACPPGTDRAVSDAHVARELSAERFESWLADPRYHLLVLLASPVEQGKASPAGYAMLVQDEPIRGTVPAKQAVAGHRGATWFLSKLYVHPDHRGTGAASRLLEASKHLAAESGATRLWLTVNQLNARANAFYERSGLGIVGTATFPMGNMVHDDFVRLTRL
;
A
#
# COMPACT_ATOMS: atom_id res chain seq x y z
N MET A 1 4.11 7.59 -22.46
CA MET A 1 4.15 6.58 -21.37
C MET A 1 2.71 6.23 -21.01
N PRO A 2 2.35 4.94 -20.82
CA PRO A 2 0.95 4.52 -20.69
C PRO A 2 0.33 4.77 -19.31
N TYR A 3 1.12 5.29 -18.35
CA TYR A 3 0.58 5.64 -17.04
C TYR A 3 1.07 7.01 -16.57
N GLU A 4 0.18 7.70 -15.87
CA GLU A 4 0.43 8.93 -15.12
C GLU A 4 0.25 8.64 -13.63
N ILE A 5 1.04 9.28 -12.77
CA ILE A 5 0.87 9.19 -11.32
C ILE A 5 0.54 10.59 -10.81
N VAL A 6 -0.60 10.69 -10.11
CA VAL A 6 -1.07 11.95 -9.52
C VAL A 6 -1.36 11.76 -8.04
N PRO A 7 -1.23 12.80 -7.21
CA PRO A 7 -1.78 12.78 -5.86
C PRO A 7 -3.31 12.61 -5.93
N ALA A 8 -3.86 11.76 -5.06
CA ALA A 8 -5.30 11.72 -4.85
C ALA A 8 -5.78 13.00 -4.15
N VAL A 9 -6.99 13.42 -4.44
CA VAL A 9 -7.61 14.63 -3.88
C VAL A 9 -8.95 14.29 -3.19
N PRO A 10 -9.43 15.12 -2.25
CA PRO A 10 -10.77 14.96 -1.69
C PRO A 10 -11.82 14.83 -2.80
N GLY A 11 -12.69 13.83 -2.68
CA GLY A 11 -13.64 13.41 -3.73
C GLY A 11 -13.21 12.17 -4.51
N ASP A 12 -11.95 11.74 -4.44
CA ASP A 12 -11.48 10.49 -5.07
C ASP A 12 -11.88 9.22 -4.29
N GLY A 13 -12.42 9.36 -3.07
CA GLY A 13 -12.77 8.25 -2.18
C GLY A 13 -13.61 7.14 -2.83
N PRO A 14 -14.70 7.44 -3.57
CA PRO A 14 -15.48 6.43 -4.26
C PRO A 14 -14.68 5.62 -5.30
N SER A 15 -13.82 6.30 -6.08
CA SER A 15 -12.98 5.65 -7.10
C SER A 15 -11.91 4.75 -6.45
N LEU A 16 -11.31 5.22 -5.36
CA LEU A 16 -10.33 4.44 -4.58
C LEU A 16 -10.98 3.23 -3.90
N HIS A 17 -12.19 3.39 -3.36
CA HIS A 17 -12.98 2.29 -2.80
C HIS A 17 -13.28 1.22 -3.85
N ALA A 18 -13.73 1.62 -5.04
CA ALA A 18 -14.00 0.69 -6.14
C ALA A 18 -12.73 -0.08 -6.54
N LEU A 19 -11.59 0.61 -6.66
CA LEU A 19 -10.31 -0.03 -6.96
C LEU A 19 -9.85 -0.97 -5.84
N ALA A 20 -10.05 -0.60 -4.57
CA ALA A 20 -9.77 -1.44 -3.43
C ALA A 20 -10.63 -2.72 -3.44
N ALA A 21 -11.92 -2.63 -3.80
CA ALA A 21 -12.82 -3.78 -3.89
C ALA A 21 -12.35 -4.82 -4.91
N VAL A 22 -11.76 -4.39 -6.02
CA VAL A 22 -11.22 -5.31 -7.05
C VAL A 22 -9.85 -5.89 -6.64
N THR A 23 -9.05 -5.15 -5.88
CA THR A 23 -7.64 -5.50 -5.64
C THR A 23 -7.37 -6.17 -4.31
N PHE A 24 -8.20 -5.92 -3.29
CA PHE A 24 -7.93 -6.35 -1.91
C PHE A 24 -7.97 -7.86 -1.73
N HIS A 25 -8.83 -8.56 -2.48
CA HIS A 25 -8.93 -10.01 -2.44
C HIS A 25 -7.58 -10.70 -2.71
N ASP A 26 -6.76 -10.12 -3.60
CA ASP A 26 -5.44 -10.67 -3.94
C ASP A 26 -4.34 -10.35 -2.93
N ALA A 27 -4.65 -9.55 -1.91
CA ALA A 27 -3.80 -9.35 -0.74
C ALA A 27 -4.24 -10.17 0.47
N CYS A 28 -5.44 -10.75 0.44
CA CYS A 28 -5.89 -11.68 1.48
C CYS A 28 -5.09 -12.99 1.43
N PRO A 29 -4.89 -13.66 2.58
CA PRO A 29 -4.31 -15.00 2.60
C PRO A 29 -5.11 -15.99 1.73
N PRO A 30 -4.45 -17.00 1.13
CA PRO A 30 -5.14 -18.05 0.39
C PRO A 30 -6.26 -18.71 1.22
N GLY A 31 -7.43 -18.91 0.61
CA GLY A 31 -8.59 -19.51 1.28
C GLY A 31 -9.45 -18.54 2.10
N THR A 32 -9.15 -17.24 2.07
CA THR A 32 -10.04 -16.22 2.65
C THR A 32 -11.38 -16.20 1.92
N ASP A 33 -12.49 -16.28 2.66
CA ASP A 33 -13.84 -16.21 2.08
C ASP A 33 -14.09 -14.83 1.45
N ARG A 34 -14.68 -14.82 0.26
CA ARG A 34 -14.99 -13.61 -0.50
C ARG A 34 -15.91 -12.66 0.27
N ALA A 35 -16.90 -13.18 0.99
CA ALA A 35 -17.80 -12.37 1.81
C ALA A 35 -17.06 -11.67 2.96
N VAL A 36 -16.05 -12.34 3.53
CA VAL A 36 -15.20 -11.75 4.59
C VAL A 36 -14.33 -10.62 4.02
N SER A 37 -13.69 -10.84 2.86
CA SER A 37 -12.90 -9.78 2.22
C SER A 37 -13.78 -8.60 1.80
N ASP A 38 -14.96 -8.85 1.23
CA ASP A 38 -15.87 -7.79 0.78
C ASP A 38 -16.40 -6.97 1.97
N ALA A 39 -16.75 -7.63 3.09
CA ALA A 39 -17.14 -6.93 4.32
C ALA A 39 -15.99 -6.09 4.90
N HIS A 40 -14.74 -6.57 4.80
CA HIS A 40 -13.57 -5.78 5.20
C HIS A 40 -13.40 -4.56 4.31
N VAL A 41 -13.51 -4.70 2.98
CA VAL A 41 -13.43 -3.56 2.05
C VAL A 41 -14.52 -2.55 2.38
N ALA A 42 -15.77 -2.98 2.57
CA ALA A 42 -16.88 -2.10 2.89
C ALA A 42 -16.70 -1.32 4.20
N ARG A 43 -15.98 -1.88 5.19
CA ARG A 43 -15.81 -1.29 6.52
C ARG A 43 -14.51 -0.49 6.68
N GLU A 44 -13.41 -1.01 6.16
CA GLU A 44 -12.06 -0.50 6.42
C GLU A 44 -11.43 0.16 5.18
N LEU A 45 -11.95 -0.11 3.98
CA LEU A 45 -11.52 0.52 2.73
C LEU A 45 -12.71 1.23 2.05
N SER A 46 -13.65 1.73 2.86
CA SER A 46 -14.85 2.44 2.38
C SER A 46 -14.48 3.79 1.75
N ALA A 47 -15.39 4.36 0.96
CA ALA A 47 -15.19 5.69 0.39
C ALA A 47 -14.95 6.74 1.49
N GLU A 48 -15.69 6.68 2.59
CA GLU A 48 -15.57 7.59 3.74
C GLU A 48 -14.22 7.42 4.45
N ARG A 49 -13.69 6.20 4.54
CA ARG A 49 -12.34 5.96 5.08
C ARG A 49 -11.28 6.61 4.19
N PHE A 50 -11.40 6.46 2.87
CA PHE A 50 -10.50 7.13 1.93
C PHE A 50 -10.59 8.65 2.05
N GLU A 51 -11.78 9.24 2.10
CA GLU A 51 -11.95 10.69 2.32
C GLU A 51 -11.33 11.14 3.66
N SER A 52 -11.51 10.36 4.73
CA SER A 52 -10.89 10.65 6.02
C SER A 52 -9.36 10.62 5.97
N TRP A 53 -8.76 9.73 5.18
CA TRP A 53 -7.30 9.73 4.98
C TRP A 53 -6.85 10.90 4.11
N LEU A 54 -7.57 11.22 3.04
CA LEU A 54 -7.26 12.37 2.18
C LEU A 54 -7.33 13.71 2.93
N ALA A 55 -8.14 13.79 3.98
CA ALA A 55 -8.23 14.97 4.84
C ALA A 55 -7.16 15.04 5.95
N ASP A 56 -6.45 13.93 6.24
CA ASP A 56 -5.42 13.89 7.28
C ASP A 56 -4.03 14.08 6.64
N PRO A 57 -3.30 15.15 6.98
CA PRO A 57 -2.02 15.49 6.34
C PRO A 57 -0.91 14.45 6.56
N ARG A 58 -1.10 13.48 7.47
CA ARG A 58 -0.17 12.37 7.66
C ARG A 58 -0.29 11.31 6.57
N TYR A 59 -1.41 11.23 5.87
CA TYR A 59 -1.64 10.24 4.83
C TYR A 59 -1.43 10.87 3.45
N HIS A 60 -0.69 10.16 2.61
CA HIS A 60 -0.47 10.56 1.23
C HIS A 60 -0.89 9.43 0.31
N LEU A 61 -1.84 9.73 -0.58
CA LEU A 61 -2.32 8.78 -1.56
C LEU A 61 -1.88 9.19 -2.95
N LEU A 62 -1.32 8.23 -3.68
CA LEU A 62 -0.94 8.37 -5.09
C LEU A 62 -1.83 7.46 -5.93
N VAL A 63 -2.35 7.97 -7.04
CA VAL A 63 -3.17 7.23 -8.01
C VAL A 63 -2.38 7.04 -9.28
N LEU A 64 -2.31 5.80 -9.75
CA LEU A 64 -1.82 5.46 -11.09
C LEU A 64 -2.99 5.49 -12.05
N LEU A 65 -2.96 6.36 -13.04
CA LEU A 65 -3.96 6.48 -14.09
C LEU A 65 -3.46 5.80 -15.37
N ALA A 66 -4.28 4.95 -15.99
CA ALA A 66 -3.97 4.36 -17.30
C ALA A 66 -4.31 5.32 -18.46
N SER A 67 -3.50 5.25 -19.51
CA SER A 67 -3.68 5.92 -20.80
C SER A 67 -3.80 4.88 -21.93
N PRO A 68 -4.69 5.06 -22.92
CA PRO A 68 -5.54 6.24 -23.12
C PRO A 68 -6.73 6.27 -22.15
N VAL A 69 -7.21 7.49 -21.95
CA VAL A 69 -8.46 7.81 -21.25
C VAL A 69 -9.61 7.12 -21.99
N GLU A 70 -10.15 6.04 -21.44
CA GLU A 70 -11.36 5.42 -21.98
C GLU A 70 -12.58 6.29 -21.66
N GLN A 71 -13.42 6.56 -22.65
CA GLN A 71 -14.66 7.35 -22.50
C GLN A 71 -14.47 8.73 -21.83
N GLY A 72 -13.30 9.37 -22.01
CA GLY A 72 -13.06 10.72 -21.48
C GLY A 72 -12.77 10.79 -19.97
N LYS A 73 -12.66 9.65 -19.26
CA LYS A 73 -12.13 9.60 -17.88
C LYS A 73 -10.93 8.66 -17.76
N ALA A 74 -9.87 9.14 -17.12
CA ALA A 74 -8.72 8.29 -16.82
C ALA A 74 -9.12 7.30 -15.73
N SER A 75 -9.05 6.00 -16.02
CA SER A 75 -9.40 4.96 -15.04
C SER A 75 -8.23 4.72 -14.07
N PRO A 76 -8.47 4.67 -12.76
CA PRO A 76 -7.46 4.28 -11.78
C PRO A 76 -6.98 2.84 -12.02
N ALA A 77 -5.74 2.70 -12.45
CA ALA A 77 -5.05 1.43 -12.65
C ALA A 77 -4.39 0.89 -11.37
N GLY A 78 -4.20 1.74 -10.37
CA GLY A 78 -3.56 1.39 -9.11
C GLY A 78 -3.53 2.56 -8.14
N TYR A 79 -3.24 2.29 -6.87
CA TYR A 79 -2.98 3.33 -5.88
C TYR A 79 -1.92 2.88 -4.87
N ALA A 80 -1.23 3.86 -4.28
CA ALA A 80 -0.38 3.68 -3.12
C ALA A 80 -0.84 4.60 -1.99
N MET A 81 -0.72 4.15 -0.74
CA MET A 81 -0.98 4.97 0.44
C MET A 81 0.23 4.91 1.35
N LEU A 82 0.82 6.08 1.59
CA LEU A 82 1.93 6.28 2.51
C LEU A 82 1.44 7.00 3.76
N VAL A 83 2.11 6.75 4.87
CA VAL A 83 1.82 7.40 6.14
C VAL A 83 3.13 7.94 6.73
N GLN A 84 3.12 9.25 7.02
CA GLN A 84 4.19 9.92 7.76
C GLN A 84 4.11 9.51 9.22
N ASP A 85 5.26 9.19 9.81
CA ASP A 85 5.39 8.96 11.25
C ASP A 85 4.34 7.99 11.83
N GLU A 86 3.89 7.00 11.04
CA GLU A 86 2.92 6.05 11.56
C GLU A 86 3.52 5.38 12.80
N PRO A 87 2.90 5.54 13.99
CA PRO A 87 3.34 4.83 15.16
C PRO A 87 3.17 3.36 14.82
N ILE A 88 4.29 2.67 14.63
CA ILE A 88 4.37 1.27 14.21
C ILE A 88 3.27 0.47 14.90
N ARG A 89 2.15 0.23 14.19
CA ARG A 89 0.95 -0.43 14.74
C ARG A 89 1.15 -1.93 14.90
N GLY A 90 2.37 -2.41 14.66
CA GLY A 90 2.77 -3.78 14.89
C GLY A 90 3.17 -4.02 16.34
N THR A 91 3.29 -5.30 16.69
CA THR A 91 3.92 -5.75 17.93
C THR A 91 5.28 -5.09 18.14
N VAL A 92 5.75 -5.01 19.40
CA VAL A 92 7.07 -4.49 19.80
C VAL A 92 8.24 -4.87 18.85
N PRO A 93 8.33 -6.11 18.31
CA PRO A 93 9.36 -6.49 17.34
C PRO A 93 9.40 -5.64 16.06
N ALA A 94 8.25 -5.23 15.51
CA ALA A 94 8.20 -4.38 14.33
C ALA A 94 8.80 -3.00 14.61
N LYS A 95 8.50 -2.46 15.79
CA LYS A 95 9.02 -1.17 16.23
C LYS A 95 10.54 -1.21 16.40
N GLN A 96 11.06 -2.28 17.00
CA GLN A 96 12.50 -2.49 17.19
C GLN A 96 13.23 -2.70 15.86
N ALA A 97 12.67 -3.49 14.94
CA ALA A 97 13.25 -3.76 13.63
C ALA A 97 13.51 -2.48 12.82
N VAL A 98 12.57 -1.53 12.86
CA VAL A 98 12.73 -0.23 12.20
C VAL A 98 13.58 0.73 13.05
N ALA A 99 13.38 0.79 14.38
CA ALA A 99 14.10 1.71 15.27
C ALA A 99 15.63 1.47 15.33
N GLY A 100 16.10 0.25 15.01
CA GLY A 100 17.53 -0.03 14.83
C GLY A 100 18.18 0.75 13.67
N HIS A 101 17.37 1.39 12.83
CA HIS A 101 17.82 2.17 11.68
C HIS A 101 17.72 3.68 11.96
N ARG A 102 18.81 4.41 11.70
CA ARG A 102 18.85 5.87 11.84
C ARG A 102 18.10 6.57 10.70
N GLY A 103 17.44 7.69 11.04
CA GLY A 103 16.79 8.64 10.12
C GLY A 103 15.26 8.59 10.14
N ALA A 104 14.61 9.58 9.51
CA ALA A 104 13.16 9.60 9.36
C ALA A 104 12.68 8.47 8.44
N THR A 105 11.55 7.85 8.79
CA THR A 105 11.00 6.67 8.11
C THR A 105 9.55 6.90 7.74
N TRP A 106 9.16 6.49 6.53
CA TRP A 106 7.77 6.49 6.10
C TRP A 106 7.25 5.07 5.92
N PHE A 107 5.96 4.88 6.18
CA PHE A 107 5.30 3.59 6.06
C PHE A 107 4.48 3.52 4.76
N LEU A 108 4.74 2.52 3.92
CA LEU A 108 3.90 2.19 2.77
C LEU A 108 2.79 1.24 3.22
N SER A 109 1.64 1.81 3.57
CA SER A 109 0.48 1.08 4.09
C SER A 109 -0.22 0.24 3.03
N LYS A 110 -0.30 0.75 1.79
CA LYS A 110 -1.03 0.10 0.69
C LYS A 110 -0.30 0.32 -0.62
N LEU A 111 -0.24 -0.72 -1.45
CA LEU A 111 0.18 -0.64 -2.84
C LEU A 111 -0.62 -1.67 -3.64
N TYR A 112 -1.59 -1.19 -4.39
CA TYR A 112 -2.51 -2.02 -5.16
C TYR A 112 -2.50 -1.63 -6.62
N VAL A 113 -2.55 -2.65 -7.48
CA VAL A 113 -2.64 -2.49 -8.94
C VAL A 113 -3.75 -3.41 -9.42
N HIS A 114 -4.63 -2.84 -10.24
CA HIS A 114 -5.72 -3.55 -10.88
C HIS A 114 -5.20 -4.79 -11.63
N PRO A 115 -5.89 -5.94 -11.58
CA PRO A 115 -5.46 -7.16 -12.25
C PRO A 115 -5.02 -6.98 -13.71
N ASP A 116 -5.78 -6.20 -14.48
CA ASP A 116 -5.54 -5.95 -15.91
C ASP A 116 -4.25 -5.18 -16.20
N HIS A 117 -3.66 -4.53 -15.20
CA HIS A 117 -2.42 -3.76 -15.33
C HIS A 117 -1.21 -4.47 -14.72
N ARG A 118 -1.35 -5.75 -14.32
CA ARG A 118 -0.22 -6.54 -13.78
C ARG A 118 0.75 -6.97 -14.88
N GLY A 119 2.00 -7.20 -14.51
CA GLY A 119 3.06 -7.53 -15.47
C GLY A 119 3.52 -6.37 -16.34
N THR A 120 2.89 -5.19 -16.24
CA THR A 120 3.22 -4.01 -17.08
C THR A 120 4.25 -3.07 -16.46
N GLY A 121 4.74 -3.37 -15.24
CA GLY A 121 5.59 -2.46 -14.46
C GLY A 121 4.83 -1.39 -13.66
N ALA A 122 3.49 -1.35 -13.72
CA ALA A 122 2.64 -0.43 -12.96
C ALA A 122 2.97 -0.38 -11.45
N ALA A 123 3.11 -1.55 -10.80
CA ALA A 123 3.43 -1.64 -9.38
C ALA A 123 4.83 -1.07 -9.07
N SER A 124 5.81 -1.33 -9.93
CA SER A 124 7.15 -0.77 -9.79
C SER A 124 7.12 0.76 -9.90
N ARG A 125 6.35 1.33 -10.83
CA ARG A 125 6.22 2.78 -10.96
C ARG A 125 5.56 3.41 -9.73
N LEU A 126 4.51 2.80 -9.19
CA LEU A 126 3.90 3.27 -7.93
C LEU A 126 4.88 3.21 -6.75
N LEU A 127 5.67 2.14 -6.64
CA LEU A 127 6.67 2.01 -5.59
C LEU A 127 7.78 3.06 -5.71
N GLU A 128 8.29 3.31 -6.92
CA GLU A 128 9.30 4.35 -7.13
C GLU A 128 8.75 5.76 -6.86
N ALA A 129 7.51 6.05 -7.26
CA ALA A 129 6.85 7.32 -6.90
C ALA A 129 6.65 7.46 -5.39
N SER A 130 6.35 6.35 -4.71
CA SER A 130 6.24 6.31 -3.24
C SER A 130 7.58 6.60 -2.56
N LYS A 131 8.67 6.00 -3.05
CA LYS A 131 10.04 6.28 -2.57
C LYS A 131 10.42 7.75 -2.77
N HIS A 132 10.13 8.30 -3.96
CA HIS A 132 10.40 9.70 -4.28
C HIS A 132 9.67 10.66 -3.34
N LEU A 133 8.36 10.48 -3.16
CA LEU A 133 7.55 11.31 -2.26
C LEU A 133 8.08 11.28 -0.82
N ALA A 134 8.45 10.09 -0.32
CA ALA A 134 9.02 9.96 1.01
C ALA A 134 10.38 10.68 1.12
N ALA A 135 11.25 10.54 0.11
CA ALA A 135 12.57 11.17 0.08
C ALA A 135 12.49 12.70 0.04
N GLU A 136 11.60 13.26 -0.80
CA GLU A 136 11.34 14.70 -0.88
C GLU A 136 10.87 15.30 0.44
N SER A 137 10.20 14.48 1.25
CA SER A 137 9.73 14.88 2.58
C SER A 137 10.78 14.69 3.68
N GLY A 138 12.03 14.37 3.31
CA GLY A 138 13.16 14.19 4.24
C GLY A 138 13.25 12.81 4.86
N ALA A 139 12.41 11.84 4.45
CA ALA A 139 12.58 10.46 4.88
C ALA A 139 13.84 9.86 4.26
N THR A 140 14.55 9.09 5.05
CA THR A 140 15.76 8.36 4.60
C THR A 140 15.45 6.90 4.25
N ARG A 141 14.23 6.45 4.59
CA ARG A 141 13.82 5.05 4.53
C ARG A 141 12.32 4.92 4.29
N LEU A 142 11.96 3.90 3.54
CA LEU A 142 10.59 3.44 3.34
C LEU A 142 10.48 2.01 3.85
N TRP A 143 9.46 1.73 4.64
CA TRP A 143 9.20 0.40 5.18
C TRP A 143 7.74 0.00 5.01
N LEU A 144 7.49 -1.30 5.08
CA LEU A 144 6.16 -1.89 5.00
C LEU A 144 6.08 -3.19 5.79
N THR A 145 4.86 -3.66 6.00
CA THR A 145 4.60 -5.04 6.41
C THR A 145 3.90 -5.79 5.28
N VAL A 146 4.21 -7.07 5.14
CA VAL A 146 3.59 -7.94 4.15
C VAL A 146 3.42 -9.33 4.73
N ASN A 147 2.21 -9.87 4.62
CA ASN A 147 1.91 -11.20 5.10
C ASN A 147 2.89 -12.24 4.52
N GLN A 148 3.42 -13.11 5.38
CA GLN A 148 4.43 -14.10 4.99
C GLN A 148 3.91 -15.08 3.92
N LEU A 149 2.60 -15.35 3.89
CA LEU A 149 1.97 -16.22 2.88
C LEU A 149 1.73 -15.51 1.55
N ASN A 150 1.89 -14.19 1.46
CA ASN A 150 1.78 -13.45 0.20
C ASN A 150 3.08 -13.55 -0.61
N ALA A 151 3.36 -14.75 -1.14
CA ALA A 151 4.59 -15.04 -1.88
C ALA A 151 4.81 -14.09 -3.07
N ARG A 152 3.73 -13.69 -3.75
CA ARG A 152 3.78 -12.75 -4.89
C ARG A 152 4.30 -11.37 -4.45
N ALA A 153 3.73 -10.80 -3.40
CA ALA A 153 4.15 -9.49 -2.90
C ALA A 153 5.55 -9.54 -2.30
N ASN A 154 5.88 -10.60 -1.57
CA ASN A 154 7.23 -10.80 -1.03
C ASN A 154 8.31 -10.82 -2.11
N ALA A 155 8.10 -11.61 -3.17
CA ALA A 155 9.03 -11.68 -4.28
C ALA A 155 9.13 -10.34 -5.06
N PHE A 156 8.03 -9.59 -5.16
CA PHE A 156 8.05 -8.24 -5.72
C PHE A 156 8.91 -7.29 -4.89
N TYR A 157 8.67 -7.19 -3.59
CA TYR A 157 9.40 -6.26 -2.72
C TYR A 157 10.88 -6.60 -2.60
N GLU A 158 11.25 -7.88 -2.57
CA GLU A 158 12.63 -8.32 -2.60
C GLU A 158 13.36 -7.86 -3.88
N ARG A 159 12.77 -8.10 -5.06
CA ARG A 159 13.34 -7.61 -6.34
C ARG A 159 13.39 -6.08 -6.43
N SER A 160 12.51 -5.39 -5.71
CA SER A 160 12.48 -3.93 -5.63
C SER A 160 13.43 -3.33 -4.59
N GLY A 161 14.26 -4.16 -3.93
CA GLY A 161 15.30 -3.73 -3.00
C GLY A 161 14.87 -3.60 -1.54
N LEU A 162 13.66 -4.06 -1.18
CA LEU A 162 13.18 -4.03 0.20
C LEU A 162 13.55 -5.34 0.90
N GLY A 163 14.61 -5.27 1.71
CA GLY A 163 15.10 -6.39 2.52
C GLY A 163 14.25 -6.63 3.77
N ILE A 164 14.26 -7.86 4.28
CA ILE A 164 13.59 -8.22 5.54
C ILE A 164 14.44 -7.74 6.71
N VAL A 165 13.84 -6.99 7.63
CA VAL A 165 14.51 -6.47 8.84
C VAL A 165 13.88 -6.98 10.14
N GLY A 166 12.79 -7.74 10.04
CA GLY A 166 12.12 -8.36 11.18
C GLY A 166 10.79 -8.96 10.78
N THR A 167 10.01 -9.32 11.79
CA THR A 167 8.64 -9.80 11.65
C THR A 167 7.70 -9.02 12.56
N ALA A 168 6.43 -9.01 12.19
CA ALA A 168 5.36 -8.38 12.94
C ALA A 168 4.17 -9.34 12.98
N THR A 169 3.43 -9.34 14.07
CA THR A 169 2.22 -10.14 14.18
C THR A 169 1.02 -9.21 14.37
N PHE A 170 -0.01 -9.37 13.54
CA PHE A 170 -1.21 -8.53 13.58
C PHE A 170 -2.46 -9.37 13.82
N PRO A 171 -3.25 -9.10 14.88
CA PRO A 171 -4.54 -9.74 15.04
C PRO A 171 -5.56 -9.18 14.04
N MET A 172 -6.25 -10.04 13.31
CA MET A 172 -7.37 -9.71 12.42
C MET A 172 -8.55 -10.61 12.77
N GLY A 173 -9.44 -10.12 13.65
CA GLY A 173 -10.51 -10.96 14.22
C GLY A 173 -9.92 -12.10 15.05
N ASN A 174 -10.26 -13.34 14.71
CA ASN A 174 -9.73 -14.55 15.36
C ASN A 174 -8.44 -15.08 14.69
N MET A 175 -7.96 -14.41 13.63
CA MET A 175 -6.76 -14.79 12.91
C MET A 175 -5.57 -13.96 13.35
N VAL A 176 -4.40 -14.58 13.31
CA VAL A 176 -3.13 -13.95 13.57
C VAL A 176 -2.37 -13.92 12.25
N HIS A 177 -2.04 -12.73 11.78
CA HIS A 177 -1.24 -12.53 10.57
C HIS A 177 0.22 -12.37 10.96
N ASP A 178 1.04 -13.31 10.53
CA ASP A 178 2.48 -13.14 10.55
C ASP A 178 2.92 -12.42 9.29
N ASP A 179 3.59 -11.29 9.49
CA ASP A 179 4.08 -10.41 8.45
C ASP A 179 5.61 -10.30 8.52
N PHE A 180 6.23 -10.19 7.35
CA PHE A 180 7.60 -9.69 7.26
C PHE A 180 7.58 -8.16 7.37
N VAL A 181 8.49 -7.60 8.15
CA VAL A 181 8.82 -6.18 8.12
C VAL A 181 9.91 -5.99 7.08
N ARG A 182 9.61 -5.22 6.03
CA ARG A 182 10.54 -4.96 4.93
C ARG A 182 10.92 -3.48 4.88
N LEU A 183 12.18 -3.21 4.55
CA LEU A 183 12.78 -1.87 4.59
C LEU A 183 13.71 -1.65 3.40
N THR A 184 13.69 -0.44 2.87
CA THR A 184 14.72 0.06 1.95
C THR A 184 15.25 1.42 2.42
N ARG A 185 16.46 1.76 2.01
CA ARG A 185 16.94 3.15 2.03
C ARG A 185 16.33 3.90 0.85
N LEU A 186 16.15 5.20 1.03
CA LEU A 186 15.74 6.16 0.01
C LEU A 186 16.96 6.93 -0.50
#